data_AF-A0A6J7SS98-F1
#
_entry.id   AF-A0A6J7SS98-F1
#
_cell.length_a   1.000
_cell.length_b   1.000
_cell.length_c   1.000
_cell.angle_alpha   90.00
_cell.angle_beta   90.00
_cell.angle_gamma   90.00
#
_symmetry.space_group_name_H-M   'P 1'
#
loop_
_entity.id
_entity.type
_entity.pdbx_description
1 polymer ?
#
loop_
_entity_poly.entity_id
_entity_poly.type
_entity_poly.pdbx_seq_one_letter_code
_entity_poly.pdbx_strand_id
1 'polypeptide(L)'
;MPLSILVFTAILWFAKKSNHAAQLGFAISASCIGFMLVFSPLMGGIALEAPMYQAMLWPPALIGLALSITATIPMARTRWSGTQIIAAAAAIGIIVIAGHWSGSVGLLAGQLLVILLIAAAAVLTLTRKPKYALHAALAAVCILVAGGQLLQNSRGPLGLYYLSPYNWAFNSNPISEKLHAAVNTQEWLLANTEDSDTILTWVQGDWVNGDRELYVVAGMQLWGENRIGLFPELNADDLARLNSIKPNVIAMYGQSMPAIDAFMTGLPPQTQPTAPQCYDFTWPTPQIPVGHACLTTLTWDN
;
A
#
# COMPACT_ATOMS: atom_id res chain seq x y z
N MET A 1 -12.68 -2.87 -0.55
CA MET A 1 -13.33 -3.74 -1.56
C MET A 1 -13.93 -5.01 -1.00
N PRO A 2 -13.23 -5.85 -0.22
CA PRO A 2 -13.85 -7.04 0.37
C PRO A 2 -15.14 -6.75 1.14
N LEU A 3 -15.19 -5.63 1.87
CA LEU A 3 -16.39 -5.17 2.56
C LEU A 3 -17.54 -4.80 1.62
N SER A 4 -17.27 -4.14 0.48
CA SER A 4 -18.33 -3.80 -0.47
C SER A 4 -18.90 -5.05 -1.15
N ILE A 5 -18.05 -6.05 -1.40
CA ILE A 5 -18.49 -7.36 -1.86
C ILE A 5 -19.37 -8.03 -0.79
N LEU A 6 -19.00 -8.01 0.49
CA LEU A 6 -19.85 -8.55 1.57
C LEU A 6 -21.24 -7.89 1.58
N VAL A 7 -21.31 -6.56 1.48
CA VAL A 7 -22.61 -5.86 1.45
C VAL A 7 -23.42 -6.30 0.23
N PHE A 8 -22.80 -6.39 -0.94
CA PHE A 8 -23.45 -6.85 -2.16
C PHE A 8 -23.96 -8.31 -2.05
N THR A 9 -23.14 -9.23 -1.54
CA THR A 9 -23.54 -10.63 -1.37
C THR A 9 -24.64 -10.77 -0.31
N ALA A 10 -24.63 -9.96 0.75
CA ALA A 10 -25.70 -9.90 1.74
C ALA A 10 -27.03 -9.47 1.11
N ILE A 11 -27.04 -8.41 0.28
CA ILE A 11 -28.24 -7.96 -0.45
C ILE A 11 -28.81 -9.10 -1.31
N LEU A 12 -27.96 -9.79 -2.07
CA LEU A 12 -28.39 -10.89 -2.93
C LEU A 12 -28.89 -12.10 -2.14
N TRP A 13 -28.26 -12.42 -1.01
CA TRP A 13 -28.75 -13.46 -0.11
C TRP A 13 -30.13 -13.14 0.45
N PHE A 14 -30.37 -11.90 0.92
CA PHE A 14 -31.70 -11.48 1.38
C PHE A 14 -32.77 -11.59 0.30
N ALA A 15 -32.43 -11.26 -0.95
CA ALA A 15 -33.34 -11.38 -2.08
C ALA A 15 -33.54 -12.83 -2.57
N LYS A 16 -32.58 -13.72 -2.32
CA LYS A 16 -32.55 -15.11 -2.81
C LYS A 16 -32.23 -16.11 -1.71
N LYS A 17 -32.95 -16.03 -0.58
CA LYS A 17 -32.66 -16.82 0.63
C LYS A 17 -32.61 -18.34 0.42
N SER A 18 -33.36 -18.87 -0.55
CA SER A 18 -33.39 -20.31 -0.86
C SER A 18 -32.30 -20.76 -1.84
N ASN A 19 -31.52 -19.85 -2.42
CA ASN A 19 -30.49 -20.20 -3.38
C ASN A 19 -29.16 -20.53 -2.68
N HIS A 20 -28.69 -21.76 -2.83
CA HIS A 20 -27.47 -22.24 -2.19
C HIS A 20 -26.21 -21.44 -2.59
N ALA A 21 -26.12 -20.98 -3.85
CA ALA A 21 -24.98 -20.17 -4.29
C ALA A 21 -24.98 -18.78 -3.62
N ALA A 22 -26.15 -18.16 -3.42
CA ALA A 22 -26.26 -16.90 -2.69
C ALA A 22 -25.91 -17.07 -1.20
N GLN A 23 -26.36 -18.16 -0.57
CA GLN A 23 -26.01 -18.48 0.83
C GLN A 23 -24.50 -18.69 1.00
N LEU A 24 -23.89 -19.52 0.14
CA LEU A 24 -22.46 -19.80 0.19
C LEU A 24 -21.63 -18.54 -0.12
N GLY A 25 -22.07 -17.74 -1.10
CA GLY A 25 -21.39 -16.49 -1.46
C GLY A 25 -21.35 -15.49 -0.31
N PHE A 26 -22.46 -15.35 0.41
CA PHE A 26 -22.54 -14.55 1.64
C PHE A 26 -21.66 -15.16 2.76
N ALA A 27 -21.76 -16.46 3.02
CA ALA A 27 -21.00 -17.12 4.08
C ALA A 27 -19.47 -16.99 3.89
N ILE A 28 -18.97 -17.18 2.66
CA ILE A 28 -17.55 -17.02 2.34
C ILE A 28 -17.11 -15.56 2.53
N SER A 29 -17.90 -14.60 2.03
CA SER A 29 -17.59 -13.18 2.16
C SER A 29 -17.61 -12.71 3.62
N ALA A 30 -18.59 -13.19 4.41
CA ALA A 30 -18.70 -12.89 5.83
C ALA A 30 -17.54 -13.50 6.62
N SER A 31 -17.15 -14.73 6.31
CA SER A 31 -15.99 -15.40 6.93
C SER A 31 -14.69 -14.69 6.61
N CYS A 32 -14.52 -14.19 5.39
CA CYS A 32 -13.35 -13.40 4.99
C CYS A 32 -13.21 -12.11 5.82
N ILE A 33 -14.31 -11.36 5.99
CA ILE A 33 -14.30 -10.16 6.84
C ILE A 33 -14.14 -10.52 8.32
N GLY A 34 -14.80 -11.58 8.79
CA GLY A 34 -14.66 -12.07 10.16
C GLY A 34 -13.21 -12.45 10.49
N PHE A 35 -12.53 -13.16 9.59
CA PHE A 35 -11.11 -13.45 9.72
C PHE A 35 -10.29 -12.16 9.86
N MET A 36 -10.51 -11.18 8.99
CA MET A 36 -9.76 -9.92 9.03
C MET A 36 -9.98 -9.14 10.34
N LEU A 37 -11.22 -9.13 10.86
CA LEU A 37 -11.54 -8.48 12.13
C LEU A 37 -10.85 -9.12 13.33
N VAL A 38 -10.60 -10.44 13.28
CA VAL A 38 -9.84 -11.16 14.32
C VAL A 38 -8.33 -11.02 14.10
N PHE A 39 -7.88 -11.09 12.85
CA PHE A 39 -6.47 -11.06 12.47
C PHE A 39 -5.84 -9.67 12.69
N SER A 40 -6.57 -8.59 12.37
CA SER A 40 -6.00 -7.24 12.40
C SER A 40 -5.54 -6.78 13.79
N PRO A 41 -6.28 -7.02 14.90
CA PRO A 41 -5.79 -6.71 16.24
C PRO A 41 -4.58 -7.54 16.65
N LEU A 42 -4.54 -8.82 16.28
CA LEU A 42 -3.41 -9.73 16.61
C LEU A 42 -2.10 -9.31 15.94
N MET A 43 -2.19 -8.66 14.77
CA MET A 43 -1.05 -8.17 14.00
C MET A 43 -0.78 -6.66 14.21
N GLY A 44 -1.38 -6.03 15.23
CA GLY A 44 -1.14 -4.62 15.54
C GLY A 44 -1.53 -3.63 14.43
N GLY A 45 -2.52 -3.97 13.59
CA GLY A 45 -3.00 -3.09 12.52
C GLY A 45 -2.18 -3.13 11.22
N ILE A 46 -1.05 -3.84 11.18
CA ILE A 46 -0.21 -4.02 9.98
C ILE A 46 -1.02 -4.58 8.80
N ALA A 47 -2.07 -5.35 9.07
CA ALA A 47 -2.94 -5.90 8.04
C ALA A 47 -3.66 -4.83 7.20
N LEU A 48 -3.81 -3.60 7.71
CA LEU A 48 -4.32 -2.44 6.97
C LEU A 48 -3.22 -1.67 6.21
N GLU A 49 -1.97 -1.85 6.61
CA GLU A 49 -0.81 -1.14 6.07
C GLU A 49 -0.11 -1.95 4.96
N ALA A 50 0.05 -3.26 5.10
CA ALA A 50 0.73 -4.06 4.09
C ALA A 50 -0.26 -4.53 3.00
N PRO A 51 -0.07 -4.15 1.72
CA PRO A 51 -0.94 -4.58 0.62
C PRO A 51 -1.08 -6.10 0.51
N MET A 52 -0.07 -6.86 0.93
CA MET A 52 -0.11 -8.33 0.89
C MET A 52 -1.23 -8.92 1.75
N TYR A 53 -1.42 -8.45 2.99
CA TYR A 53 -2.50 -8.96 3.86
C TYR A 53 -3.89 -8.61 3.31
N GLN A 54 -4.03 -7.44 2.71
CA GLN A 54 -5.24 -7.03 2.01
C GLN A 54 -5.49 -7.88 0.75
N ALA A 55 -4.43 -8.21 0.01
CA ALA A 55 -4.48 -9.09 -1.16
C ALA A 55 -5.04 -10.49 -0.81
N MET A 56 -4.73 -11.02 0.37
CA MET A 56 -5.25 -12.32 0.83
C MET A 56 -6.77 -12.36 1.01
N LEU A 57 -7.43 -11.20 1.18
CA LEU A 57 -8.89 -11.12 1.31
C LEU A 57 -9.61 -11.21 -0.04
N TRP A 58 -8.89 -11.01 -1.15
CA TRP A 58 -9.49 -10.95 -2.48
C TRP A 58 -9.98 -12.30 -3.00
N PRO A 59 -9.21 -13.40 -2.98
CA PRO A 59 -9.69 -14.69 -3.48
C PRO A 59 -11.04 -15.10 -2.88
N PRO A 60 -11.25 -15.13 -1.55
CA PRO A 60 -12.55 -15.50 -0.98
C PRO A 60 -13.64 -14.48 -1.32
N ALA A 61 -13.33 -13.17 -1.35
CA ALA A 61 -14.31 -12.16 -1.74
C ALA A 61 -14.77 -12.35 -3.21
N LEU A 62 -13.84 -12.59 -4.14
CA LEU A 62 -14.16 -12.83 -5.56
C LEU A 62 -14.94 -14.13 -5.76
N ILE A 63 -14.63 -15.19 -5.01
CA ILE A 63 -15.43 -16.43 -4.99
C ILE A 63 -16.85 -16.12 -4.50
N GLY A 64 -16.99 -15.37 -3.41
CA GLY A 64 -18.28 -14.97 -2.87
C GLY A 64 -19.11 -14.13 -3.83
N LEU A 65 -18.46 -13.19 -4.53
CA LEU A 65 -19.04 -12.39 -5.61
C LEU A 65 -19.52 -13.28 -6.75
N ALA A 66 -18.68 -14.19 -7.25
CA ALA A 66 -19.01 -15.07 -8.36
C ALA A 66 -20.23 -15.95 -8.04
N LEU A 67 -20.25 -16.58 -6.87
CA LEU A 67 -21.38 -17.39 -6.41
C LEU A 67 -22.68 -16.59 -6.25
N SER A 68 -22.58 -15.38 -5.73
CA SER A 68 -23.76 -14.52 -5.58
C SER A 68 -24.28 -14.05 -6.94
N ILE A 69 -23.39 -13.76 -7.89
CA ILE A 69 -23.76 -13.40 -9.25
C ILE A 69 -24.41 -14.59 -9.99
N THR A 70 -23.87 -15.81 -9.88
CA THR A 70 -24.45 -16.99 -10.52
C THR A 70 -25.84 -17.32 -10.00
N ALA A 71 -26.12 -17.07 -8.71
CA ALA A 71 -27.46 -17.19 -8.14
C ALA A 71 -28.51 -16.34 -8.87
N THR A 72 -28.07 -15.34 -9.63
CA THR A 72 -28.95 -14.42 -10.36
C THR A 72 -29.10 -14.71 -11.86
N ILE A 73 -28.40 -15.72 -12.38
CA ILE A 73 -28.45 -16.12 -13.78
C ILE A 73 -29.28 -17.41 -13.91
N PRO A 74 -30.27 -17.50 -14.81
CA PRO A 74 -31.00 -18.74 -15.05
C PRO A 74 -30.07 -19.83 -15.60
N MET A 75 -30.10 -21.05 -15.04
CA MET A 75 -29.26 -22.19 -15.44
C MET A 75 -29.48 -22.70 -16.88
N ALA A 76 -30.49 -22.19 -17.60
CA ALA A 76 -30.98 -22.80 -18.83
C ALA A 76 -30.17 -22.52 -20.12
N ARG A 77 -29.08 -21.73 -20.09
CA ARG A 77 -28.29 -21.42 -21.30
C ARG A 77 -26.94 -22.12 -21.30
N THR A 78 -26.81 -23.12 -22.15
CA THR A 78 -25.56 -23.87 -22.39
C THR A 78 -24.59 -23.17 -23.35
N ARG A 79 -25.04 -22.16 -24.12
CA ARG A 79 -24.19 -21.38 -25.03
C ARG A 79 -24.39 -19.88 -24.85
N TRP A 80 -23.27 -19.16 -24.80
CA TRP A 80 -23.25 -17.70 -24.77
C TRP A 80 -23.48 -17.14 -26.18
N SER A 81 -24.23 -16.04 -26.29
CA SER A 81 -24.36 -15.31 -27.55
C SER A 81 -23.10 -14.50 -27.85
N GLY A 82 -22.85 -14.18 -29.12
CA GLY A 82 -21.72 -13.32 -29.51
C GLY A 82 -21.71 -11.98 -28.75
N THR A 83 -22.88 -11.39 -28.53
CA THR A 83 -23.02 -10.15 -27.73
C THR A 83 -22.62 -10.33 -26.26
N GLN A 84 -22.77 -11.52 -25.68
CA GLN A 84 -22.35 -11.81 -24.29
C GLN A 84 -20.84 -11.99 -24.20
N ILE A 85 -20.24 -12.65 -25.20
CA ILE A 85 -18.79 -12.78 -25.32
C ILE A 85 -18.15 -11.40 -25.47
N ILE A 86 -18.69 -10.55 -26.35
CA ILE A 86 -18.22 -9.16 -26.54
C ILE A 86 -18.36 -8.37 -25.23
N ALA A 87 -19.49 -8.48 -24.53
CA ALA A 87 -19.70 -7.79 -23.25
C ALA A 87 -18.70 -8.25 -22.18
N ALA A 88 -18.39 -9.55 -22.12
CA ALA A 88 -17.40 -10.07 -21.19
C ALA A 88 -15.98 -9.60 -21.52
N ALA A 89 -15.59 -9.62 -22.79
CA ALA A 89 -14.30 -9.10 -23.25
C ALA A 89 -14.17 -7.59 -22.95
N ALA A 90 -15.21 -6.81 -23.22
CA ALA A 90 -15.25 -5.39 -22.90
C ALA A 90 -15.14 -5.15 -21.38
N ALA A 91 -15.82 -5.94 -20.56
CA ALA A 91 -15.72 -5.85 -19.10
C ALA A 91 -14.29 -6.10 -18.60
N ILE A 92 -13.61 -7.12 -19.13
CA ILE A 92 -12.20 -7.39 -18.81
C ILE A 92 -11.32 -6.19 -19.22
N GLY A 93 -11.51 -5.67 -20.44
CA GLY A 93 -10.78 -4.48 -20.90
C GLY A 93 -10.96 -3.27 -19.99
N ILE A 94 -12.19 -2.98 -19.55
CA ILE A 94 -12.49 -1.89 -18.62
C ILE A 94 -11.81 -2.11 -17.26
N ILE A 95 -11.83 -3.34 -16.72
CA ILE A 95 -11.17 -3.67 -15.44
C ILE A 95 -9.65 -3.44 -15.54
N VAL A 96 -9.03 -3.87 -16.65
CA VAL A 96 -7.59 -3.66 -16.89
C VAL A 96 -7.27 -2.18 -17.01
N ILE A 97 -8.05 -1.42 -17.79
CA ILE A 97 -7.89 0.04 -17.93
C ILE A 97 -8.01 0.74 -16.57
N ALA A 98 -9.00 0.36 -15.76
CA ALA A 98 -9.15 0.89 -14.40
C ALA A 98 -7.95 0.53 -13.51
N GLY A 99 -7.35 -0.65 -13.69
CA GLY A 99 -6.12 -1.07 -13.02
C GLY A 99 -4.91 -0.19 -13.30
N HIS A 100 -4.82 0.39 -14.50
CA HIS A 100 -3.74 1.32 -14.86
C HIS A 100 -3.87 2.71 -14.22
N TRP A 101 -5.06 3.08 -13.74
CA TRP A 101 -5.30 4.42 -13.21
C TRP A 101 -4.43 4.70 -11.97
N SER A 102 -3.76 5.85 -11.95
CA SER A 102 -2.78 6.27 -10.95
C SER A 102 -3.17 7.49 -10.13
N GLY A 103 -4.41 7.97 -10.30
CA GLY A 103 -4.90 9.11 -9.54
C GLY A 103 -5.26 8.77 -8.09
N SER A 104 -5.87 9.73 -7.40
CA SER A 104 -6.44 9.53 -6.06
C SER A 104 -7.90 9.99 -5.99
N VAL A 105 -8.69 9.26 -5.21
CA VAL A 105 -10.06 9.63 -4.82
C VAL A 105 -10.04 9.92 -3.33
N GLY A 106 -10.42 11.14 -2.95
CA GLY A 106 -10.52 11.53 -1.53
C GLY A 106 -11.51 10.66 -0.75
N LEU A 107 -11.34 10.55 0.56
CA LEU A 107 -12.07 9.59 1.41
C LEU A 107 -13.60 9.67 1.24
N LEU A 108 -14.18 10.88 1.30
CA LEU A 108 -15.64 11.07 1.17
C LEU A 108 -16.13 10.64 -0.22
N ALA A 109 -15.45 11.07 -1.28
CA ALA A 109 -15.78 10.69 -2.64
C ALA A 109 -15.64 9.17 -2.83
N GLY A 110 -14.65 8.55 -2.17
CA GLY A 110 -14.43 7.11 -2.19
C GLY A 110 -15.57 6.35 -1.51
N GLN A 111 -16.03 6.80 -0.35
CA GLN A 111 -17.18 6.22 0.37
C GLN A 111 -18.47 6.32 -0.46
N LEU A 112 -18.73 7.49 -1.05
CA LEU A 112 -19.88 7.69 -1.94
C LEU A 112 -19.80 6.77 -3.16
N LEU A 113 -18.62 6.67 -3.79
CA LEU A 113 -18.40 5.78 -4.91
C LEU A 113 -18.69 4.32 -4.53
N VAL A 114 -18.22 3.84 -3.37
CA VAL A 114 -18.54 2.47 -2.88
C VAL A 114 -20.05 2.24 -2.82
N ILE A 115 -20.80 3.15 -2.21
CA ILE A 115 -22.26 3.04 -2.07
C ILE A 115 -22.93 2.97 -3.45
N LEU A 116 -22.52 3.86 -4.37
CA LEU A 116 -23.06 3.91 -5.73
C LEU A 116 -22.77 2.63 -6.52
N LEU A 117 -21.56 2.08 -6.42
CA LEU A 117 -21.17 0.85 -7.10
C LEU A 117 -22.00 -0.35 -6.60
N ILE A 118 -22.18 -0.48 -5.28
CA ILE A 118 -23.01 -1.52 -4.68
C ILE A 118 -24.46 -1.39 -5.12
N ALA A 119 -25.03 -0.17 -5.02
CA ALA A 119 -26.41 0.08 -5.39
C ALA A 119 -26.66 -0.20 -6.88
N ALA A 120 -25.78 0.28 -7.77
CA ALA A 120 -25.88 0.01 -9.20
C ALA A 120 -25.80 -1.49 -9.52
N ALA A 121 -24.84 -2.20 -8.93
CA ALA A 121 -24.71 -3.65 -9.12
C ALA A 121 -25.93 -4.41 -8.58
N ALA A 122 -26.48 -4.00 -7.44
CA ALA A 122 -27.67 -4.60 -6.84
C ALA A 122 -28.95 -4.29 -7.65
N VAL A 123 -29.07 -3.12 -8.27
CA VAL A 123 -30.20 -2.76 -9.13
C VAL A 123 -30.13 -3.53 -10.46
N LEU A 124 -28.98 -3.49 -11.15
CA LEU A 124 -28.72 -4.29 -12.36
C LEU A 124 -28.98 -5.77 -12.07
N THR A 125 -28.54 -6.17 -10.89
CA THR A 125 -28.95 -7.27 -10.06
C THR A 125 -30.44 -7.66 -10.09
N LEU A 126 -31.22 -7.03 -9.23
CA LEU A 126 -32.51 -7.56 -8.82
C LEU A 126 -33.64 -7.18 -9.77
N THR A 127 -33.45 -6.17 -10.63
CA THR A 127 -34.54 -5.58 -11.42
C THR A 127 -34.59 -6.05 -12.87
N ARG A 128 -33.56 -6.75 -13.36
CA ARG A 128 -33.47 -7.08 -14.80
C ARG A 128 -34.43 -8.19 -15.23
N LYS A 129 -34.89 -8.11 -16.48
CA LYS A 129 -35.63 -9.20 -17.13
C LYS A 129 -34.73 -10.44 -17.32
N PRO A 130 -35.27 -11.67 -17.17
CA PRO A 130 -34.47 -12.91 -17.26
C PRO A 130 -33.62 -13.04 -18.53
N LYS A 131 -34.13 -12.55 -19.68
CA LYS A 131 -33.41 -12.56 -20.96
C LYS A 131 -32.09 -11.75 -20.97
N TYR A 132 -31.96 -10.77 -20.06
CA TYR A 132 -30.78 -9.91 -19.90
C TYR A 132 -29.98 -10.24 -18.63
N ALA A 133 -30.31 -11.33 -17.93
CA ALA A 133 -29.71 -11.66 -16.63
C ALA A 133 -28.18 -11.77 -16.68
N LEU A 134 -27.64 -12.40 -17.73
CA LEU A 134 -26.20 -12.55 -17.93
C LEU A 134 -25.51 -11.22 -18.27
N HIS A 135 -26.07 -10.40 -19.17
CA HIS A 135 -25.54 -9.08 -19.47
C HIS A 135 -25.47 -8.19 -18.22
N ALA A 136 -26.55 -8.18 -17.44
CA ALA A 136 -26.60 -7.44 -16.19
C ALA A 136 -25.63 -7.97 -15.13
N ALA A 137 -25.41 -9.30 -15.08
CA ALA A 137 -24.41 -9.91 -14.22
C ALA A 137 -22.98 -9.48 -14.62
N LEU A 138 -22.64 -9.54 -15.90
CA LEU A 138 -21.36 -9.09 -16.43
C LEU A 138 -21.12 -7.60 -16.14
N ALA A 139 -22.14 -6.76 -16.34
CA ALA A 139 -22.08 -5.33 -16.02
C ALA A 139 -21.89 -5.08 -14.51
N ALA A 140 -22.62 -5.80 -13.64
CA ALA A 140 -22.48 -5.68 -12.20
C ALA A 140 -21.08 -6.08 -11.71
N VAL A 141 -20.53 -7.18 -12.22
CA VAL A 141 -19.14 -7.60 -11.95
C VAL A 141 -18.17 -6.53 -12.44
N CYS A 142 -18.32 -6.05 -13.67
CA CYS A 142 -17.47 -5.01 -14.23
C CYS A 142 -17.46 -3.75 -13.35
N ILE A 143 -18.62 -3.27 -12.93
CA ILE A 143 -18.77 -2.07 -12.09
C ILE A 143 -18.07 -2.28 -10.74
N LEU A 144 -18.36 -3.39 -10.05
CA LEU A 144 -17.78 -3.65 -8.72
C LEU A 144 -16.26 -3.83 -8.78
N VAL A 145 -15.76 -4.58 -9.77
CA VAL A 145 -14.33 -4.88 -9.88
C VAL A 145 -13.56 -3.67 -10.40
N ALA A 146 -14.01 -3.01 -11.46
CA ALA A 146 -13.34 -1.81 -11.99
C ALA A 146 -13.37 -0.65 -10.99
N GLY A 147 -14.54 -0.39 -10.37
CA GLY A 147 -14.63 0.60 -9.29
C GLY A 147 -13.76 0.23 -8.09
N GLY A 148 -13.61 -1.07 -7.83
CA GLY A 148 -12.70 -1.58 -6.83
C GLY A 148 -11.22 -1.38 -7.13
N GLN A 149 -10.82 -1.46 -8.39
CA GLN A 149 -9.47 -1.07 -8.83
C GLN A 149 -9.23 0.41 -8.58
N LEU A 150 -10.13 1.29 -9.02
CA LEU A 150 -10.00 2.74 -8.82
C LEU A 150 -9.84 3.09 -7.34
N LEU A 151 -10.67 2.50 -6.47
CA LEU A 151 -10.63 2.76 -5.04
C LEU A 151 -9.38 2.21 -4.35
N GLN A 152 -8.79 1.12 -4.85
CA GLN A 152 -7.52 0.59 -4.33
C GLN A 152 -6.32 1.36 -4.82
N ASN A 153 -6.32 1.73 -6.09
CA ASN A 153 -5.29 2.57 -6.68
C ASN A 153 -5.28 3.97 -6.05
N SER A 154 -6.42 4.42 -5.53
CA SER A 154 -6.54 5.69 -4.79
C SER A 154 -5.86 5.68 -3.42
N ARG A 155 -5.38 4.52 -2.97
CA ARG A 155 -4.76 4.37 -1.65
C ARG A 155 -3.45 5.16 -1.62
N GLY A 156 -3.41 6.18 -0.75
CA GLY A 156 -2.20 6.94 -0.47
C GLY A 156 -1.16 6.15 0.31
N PRO A 157 0.03 6.75 0.53
CA PRO A 157 1.06 6.18 1.37
C PRO A 157 0.55 5.99 2.80
N LEU A 158 0.64 4.76 3.31
CA LEU A 158 0.15 4.40 4.64
C LEU A 158 1.07 3.35 5.25
N GLY A 159 1.59 3.64 6.44
CA GLY A 159 2.20 2.66 7.34
C GLY A 159 3.73 2.61 7.36
N LEU A 160 4.24 1.51 7.91
CA LEU A 160 5.67 1.23 8.13
C LEU A 160 6.37 0.55 6.93
N TYR A 161 5.62 0.08 5.94
CA TYR A 161 6.11 -0.76 4.85
C TYR A 161 6.31 0.03 3.55
N TYR A 162 7.05 -0.60 2.63
CA TYR A 162 7.26 -0.13 1.27
C TYR A 162 5.97 0.41 0.63
N LEU A 163 6.07 1.57 -0.02
CA LEU A 163 5.01 2.02 -0.93
C LEU A 163 5.00 1.10 -2.15
N SER A 164 4.04 0.17 -2.17
CA SER A 164 3.65 -0.58 -3.37
C SER A 164 2.18 -0.30 -3.66
N PRO A 165 1.91 0.81 -4.38
CA PRO A 165 0.60 1.06 -4.95
C PRO A 165 0.10 -0.13 -5.77
N TYR A 166 -1.20 -0.43 -5.66
CA TYR A 166 -1.82 -1.54 -6.39
C TYR A 166 -1.73 -1.39 -7.92
N ASN A 167 -1.70 -0.14 -8.42
CA ASN A 167 -1.62 0.13 -9.85
C ASN A 167 -0.28 -0.31 -10.48
N TRP A 168 0.76 -0.58 -9.69
CA TRP A 168 2.05 -1.12 -10.18
C TRP A 168 1.95 -2.58 -10.62
N ALA A 169 0.84 -3.26 -10.33
CA ALA A 169 0.55 -4.56 -10.96
C ALA A 169 0.24 -4.41 -12.47
N PHE A 170 -0.14 -3.21 -12.91
CA PHE A 170 -0.49 -2.89 -14.30
C PHE A 170 0.50 -1.94 -14.95
N ASN A 171 1.19 -1.11 -14.16
CA ASN A 171 2.17 -0.13 -14.65
C ASN A 171 3.61 -0.57 -14.38
N SER A 172 4.58 0.24 -14.80
CA SER A 172 5.99 0.05 -14.45
C SER A 172 6.16 -0.01 -12.93
N ASN A 173 6.82 -1.05 -12.45
CA ASN A 173 7.03 -1.30 -11.03
C ASN A 173 8.50 -1.00 -10.66
N PRO A 174 8.77 0.09 -9.92
CA PRO A 174 10.13 0.52 -9.60
C PRO A 174 10.76 -0.24 -8.42
N ILE A 175 10.11 -1.27 -7.86
CA ILE A 175 10.63 -1.96 -6.66
C ILE A 175 12.03 -2.55 -6.88
N SER A 176 12.33 -3.08 -8.06
CA SER A 176 13.67 -3.61 -8.35
C SER A 176 14.74 -2.51 -8.30
N GLU A 177 14.44 -1.35 -8.87
CA GLU A 177 15.35 -0.18 -8.88
C GLU A 177 15.57 0.33 -7.46
N LYS A 178 14.50 0.42 -6.65
CA LYS A 178 14.58 0.79 -5.22
C LYS A 178 15.45 -0.20 -4.43
N LEU A 179 15.33 -1.50 -4.68
CA LEU A 179 16.14 -2.52 -4.01
C LEU A 179 17.62 -2.39 -4.40
N HIS A 180 17.92 -2.17 -5.69
CA HIS A 180 19.29 -1.93 -6.12
C HIS A 180 19.88 -0.66 -5.51
N ALA A 181 19.12 0.44 -5.44
CA ALA A 181 19.56 1.64 -4.76
C ALA A 181 19.88 1.36 -3.28
N ALA A 182 19.01 0.66 -2.56
CA ALA A 182 19.25 0.30 -1.16
C ALA A 182 20.50 -0.58 -0.97
N VAL A 183 20.70 -1.59 -1.82
CA VAL A 183 21.89 -2.46 -1.78
C VAL A 183 23.15 -1.65 -2.06
N ASN A 184 23.17 -0.84 -3.13
CA ASN A 184 24.33 -0.04 -3.49
C ASN A 184 24.67 0.99 -2.41
N THR A 185 23.66 1.62 -1.81
CA THR A 185 23.86 2.52 -0.67
C THR A 185 24.41 1.78 0.54
N GLN A 186 23.96 0.56 0.82
CA GLN A 186 24.51 -0.25 1.88
C GLN A 186 25.97 -0.64 1.60
N GLU A 187 26.30 -1.04 0.37
CA GLU A 187 27.68 -1.34 -0.03
C GLU A 187 28.59 -0.12 0.13
N TRP A 188 28.10 1.07 -0.27
CA TRP A 188 28.82 2.32 -0.04
C TRP A 188 29.02 2.58 1.46
N LEU A 189 28.00 2.40 2.30
CA LEU A 189 28.12 2.60 3.73
C LEU A 189 29.16 1.65 4.35
N LEU A 190 29.13 0.37 4.00
CA LEU A 190 30.12 -0.62 4.45
C LEU A 190 31.54 -0.30 3.98
N ALA A 191 31.70 0.30 2.81
CA ALA A 191 33.01 0.71 2.30
C ALA A 191 33.57 1.98 2.99
N ASN A 192 32.74 2.72 3.72
CA ASN A 192 33.10 3.98 4.37
C ASN A 192 32.90 3.94 5.90
N THR A 193 32.78 2.73 6.47
CA THR A 193 32.68 2.47 7.91
C THR A 193 33.57 1.29 8.30
N GLU A 194 33.84 1.14 9.58
CA GLU A 194 34.62 0.05 10.16
C GLU A 194 33.79 -0.80 11.11
N ASP A 195 34.21 -2.05 11.34
CA ASP A 195 33.54 -2.97 12.29
C ASP A 195 33.52 -2.45 13.74
N SER A 196 34.36 -1.45 14.05
CA SER A 196 34.41 -0.80 15.36
C SER A 196 33.44 0.38 15.51
N ASP A 197 32.78 0.80 14.42
CA ASP A 197 31.88 1.93 14.43
C ASP A 197 30.57 1.63 15.16
N THR A 198 30.16 2.58 16.00
CA THR A 198 28.81 2.68 16.54
C THR A 198 28.05 3.70 15.71
N ILE A 199 27.24 3.18 14.78
CA ILE A 199 26.48 3.99 13.82
C ILE A 199 25.08 4.22 14.37
N LEU A 200 24.63 5.48 14.41
CA LEU A 200 23.19 5.80 14.51
C LEU A 200 22.65 6.33 13.18
N THR A 201 21.37 6.08 12.91
CA THR A 201 20.75 6.46 11.64
C THR A 201 19.76 7.61 11.77
N TRP A 202 19.74 8.52 10.80
CA TRP A 202 18.64 9.45 10.57
C TRP A 202 18.09 9.30 9.16
N VAL A 203 16.77 9.30 9.03
CA VAL A 203 16.09 9.16 7.73
C VAL A 203 15.03 10.25 7.60
N GLN A 204 15.16 11.05 6.55
CA GLN A 204 14.16 12.04 6.20
C GLN A 204 12.87 11.38 5.74
N GLY A 205 11.74 11.90 6.23
CA GLY A 205 10.40 11.54 5.77
C GLY A 205 9.33 12.39 6.45
N ASP A 206 8.15 12.45 5.85
CA ASP A 206 6.96 12.98 6.52
C ASP A 206 6.33 11.87 7.37
N TRP A 207 6.95 11.64 8.53
CA TRP A 207 6.58 10.56 9.45
C TRP A 207 5.16 10.67 9.99
N VAL A 208 4.61 11.89 10.00
CA VAL A 208 3.25 12.20 10.48
C VAL A 208 2.22 11.86 9.41
N ASN A 209 2.46 12.24 8.16
CA ASN A 209 1.54 11.97 7.05
C ASN A 209 1.84 10.66 6.30
N GLY A 210 2.81 9.88 6.76
CA GLY A 210 3.07 8.51 6.31
C GLY A 210 4.02 8.39 5.13
N ASP A 211 4.74 9.45 4.74
CA ASP A 211 5.85 9.34 3.79
C ASP A 211 7.10 8.84 4.51
N ARG A 212 7.48 7.61 4.19
CA ARG A 212 8.66 6.93 4.73
C ARG A 212 9.50 6.34 3.61
N GLU A 213 9.48 6.99 2.44
CA GLU A 213 9.99 6.43 1.20
C GLU A 213 11.46 5.99 1.28
N LEU A 214 12.33 6.78 1.93
CA LEU A 214 13.76 6.46 2.08
C LEU A 214 14.07 5.43 3.19
N TYR A 215 13.06 5.00 3.95
CA TYR A 215 13.24 4.00 5.01
C TYR A 215 13.80 2.68 4.47
N VAL A 216 13.48 2.34 3.22
CA VAL A 216 13.99 1.12 2.55
C VAL A 216 15.50 1.22 2.30
N VAL A 217 16.00 2.39 1.96
CA VAL A 217 17.44 2.62 1.73
C VAL A 217 18.22 2.43 3.02
N ALA A 218 17.66 2.90 4.13
CA ALA A 218 18.19 2.71 5.47
C ALA A 218 17.84 1.35 6.10
N GLY A 219 17.07 0.49 5.41
CA GLY A 219 16.43 -0.68 6.01
C GLY A 219 17.42 -1.72 6.55
N MET A 220 18.63 -1.78 5.97
CA MET A 220 19.70 -2.67 6.45
C MET A 220 20.42 -2.13 7.70
N GLN A 221 20.25 -0.84 8.04
CA GLN A 221 20.79 -0.22 9.25
C GLN A 221 19.78 -0.12 10.39
N LEU A 222 18.49 -0.07 10.05
CA LEU A 222 17.39 0.10 11.00
C LEU A 222 16.96 -1.23 11.63
N TRP A 223 17.92 -1.95 12.20
CA TRP A 223 17.64 -3.10 13.07
C TRP A 223 17.42 -2.61 14.51
N GLY A 224 16.18 -2.66 14.97
CA GLY A 224 15.79 -2.22 16.30
C GLY A 224 15.83 -0.69 16.46
N GLU A 225 16.27 -0.23 17.63
CA GLU A 225 16.33 1.19 18.00
C GLU A 225 17.61 1.87 17.45
N ASN A 226 17.99 1.61 16.21
CA ASN A 226 19.18 2.19 15.59
C ASN A 226 18.90 3.50 14.83
N ARG A 227 18.09 4.38 15.42
CA ARG A 227 17.68 5.67 14.83
C ARG A 227 18.01 6.80 15.80
N ILE A 228 18.15 8.05 15.34
CA ILE A 228 18.26 9.22 16.22
C ILE A 228 16.86 9.72 16.55
N GLY A 229 16.21 10.34 15.56
CA GLY A 229 14.88 10.93 15.66
C GLY A 229 14.07 10.76 14.37
N LEU A 230 12.92 11.46 14.32
CA LEU A 230 12.02 11.45 13.16
C LEU A 230 12.18 12.70 12.28
N PHE A 231 12.50 13.83 12.90
CA PHE A 231 12.54 15.13 12.22
C PHE A 231 13.98 15.55 11.94
N PRO A 232 14.20 16.47 10.99
CA PRO A 232 15.51 17.10 10.82
C PRO A 232 15.93 17.84 12.09
N GLU A 233 15.01 18.52 12.76
CA GLU A 233 15.28 19.23 14.00
C GLU A 233 15.30 18.26 15.19
N LEU A 234 16.45 18.18 15.86
CA LEU A 234 16.64 17.34 17.05
C LEU A 234 15.92 17.93 18.26
N ASN A 235 15.12 17.10 18.93
CA ASN A 235 14.47 17.45 20.19
C ASN A 235 15.27 16.94 21.42
N ALA A 236 14.77 17.22 22.62
CA ALA A 236 15.44 16.83 23.87
C ALA A 236 15.66 15.32 24.00
N ASP A 237 14.72 14.49 23.53
CA ASP A 237 14.83 13.04 23.58
C ASP A 237 15.88 12.52 22.59
N ASP A 238 15.92 13.11 21.39
CA ASP A 238 16.95 12.79 20.39
C ASP A 238 18.35 13.11 20.91
N LEU A 239 18.51 14.26 21.57
CA LEU A 239 19.77 14.69 22.18
C LEU A 239 20.16 13.82 23.38
N ALA A 240 19.19 13.44 24.23
CA ALA A 240 19.44 12.52 25.35
C ALA A 240 19.94 11.16 24.85
N ARG A 241 19.34 10.66 23.76
CA ARG A 241 19.76 9.42 23.12
C ARG A 241 21.16 9.50 22.53
N LEU A 242 21.47 10.57 21.80
CA LEU A 242 22.82 10.82 21.27
C LEU A 242 23.86 10.79 22.39
N ASN A 243 23.59 11.48 23.51
CA ASN A 243 24.51 11.50 24.66
C ASN A 243 24.61 10.16 25.39
N SER A 244 23.57 9.33 25.36
CA SER A 244 23.58 8.00 25.98
C SER A 244 24.34 6.97 25.15
N ILE A 245 24.16 7.00 23.83
CA ILE A 245 24.76 6.01 22.92
C ILE A 245 26.18 6.42 22.53
N LYS A 246 26.43 7.73 22.41
CA LYS A 246 27.68 8.31 21.92
C LYS A 246 28.21 7.64 20.64
N PRO A 247 27.41 7.62 19.55
CA PRO A 247 27.86 7.04 18.29
C PRO A 247 29.08 7.78 17.76
N ASN A 248 30.01 7.07 17.13
CA ASN A 248 31.13 7.70 16.43
C ASN A 248 30.80 7.99 14.95
N VAL A 249 29.68 7.47 14.44
CA VAL A 249 29.21 7.71 13.07
C VAL A 249 27.71 7.97 13.05
N ILE A 250 27.28 8.92 12.24
CA ILE A 250 25.86 9.07 11.88
C ILE A 250 25.68 8.82 10.38
N ALA A 251 24.82 7.86 10.06
CA ALA A 251 24.32 7.63 8.71
C ALA A 251 23.02 8.43 8.49
N MET A 252 23.00 9.26 7.47
CA MET A 252 21.90 10.16 7.14
C MET A 252 21.33 9.82 5.77
N TYR A 253 20.01 9.73 5.67
CA TYR A 253 19.32 9.43 4.42
C TYR A 253 18.34 10.57 4.11
N GLY A 254 18.73 11.47 3.23
CA GLY A 254 17.99 12.68 2.87
C GLY A 254 17.29 12.58 1.52
N GLN A 255 16.07 13.10 1.44
CA GLN A 255 15.39 13.45 0.20
C GLN A 255 15.96 14.74 -0.41
N SER A 256 16.67 15.54 0.39
CA SER A 256 17.37 16.74 -0.07
C SER A 256 18.55 17.09 0.84
N MET A 257 19.60 17.70 0.27
CA MET A 257 20.75 18.21 1.04
C MET A 257 20.36 19.26 2.10
N PRO A 258 19.45 20.22 1.84
CA PRO A 258 19.03 21.17 2.87
C PRO A 258 18.46 20.53 4.14
N ALA A 259 17.82 19.36 4.03
CA ALA A 259 17.33 18.64 5.21
C ALA A 259 18.47 17.95 5.97
N ILE A 260 19.48 17.43 5.27
CA ILE A 260 20.71 16.92 5.87
C ILE A 260 21.45 18.06 6.59
N ASP A 261 21.55 19.23 5.97
CA ASP A 261 22.21 20.40 6.57
C ASP A 261 21.47 20.89 7.82
N ALA A 262 20.13 20.90 7.80
CA ALA A 262 19.31 21.23 8.96
C ALA A 262 19.54 20.25 10.12
N PHE A 263 19.58 18.94 9.82
CA PHE A 263 19.90 17.91 10.80
C PHE A 263 21.32 18.07 11.36
N MET A 264 22.32 18.28 10.51
CA MET A 264 23.72 18.48 10.89
C MET A 264 23.90 19.70 11.80
N THR A 265 23.18 20.79 11.51
CA THR A 265 23.20 22.02 12.33
C THR A 265 22.62 21.78 13.73
N GLY A 266 21.73 20.80 13.88
CA GLY A 266 21.15 20.42 15.17
C GLY A 266 22.09 19.60 16.06
N LEU A 267 23.19 19.04 15.53
CA LEU A 267 24.10 18.20 16.31
C LEU A 267 24.79 19.01 17.42
N PRO A 268 24.97 18.42 18.63
CA PRO A 268 25.61 19.13 19.73
C PRO A 268 27.06 19.52 19.38
N PRO A 269 27.53 20.73 19.72
CA PRO A 269 28.91 21.14 19.43
C PRO A 269 29.98 20.19 19.99
N GLN A 270 29.70 19.56 21.14
CA GLN A 270 30.59 18.60 21.79
C GLN A 270 30.82 17.29 21.02
N THR A 271 30.08 17.05 19.93
CA THR A 271 30.24 15.86 19.09
C THR A 271 31.19 16.08 17.91
N GLN A 272 31.68 17.32 17.72
CA GLN A 272 32.65 17.72 16.68
C GLN A 272 32.44 16.99 15.32
N PRO A 273 31.27 17.13 14.68
CA PRO A 273 30.94 16.39 13.47
C PRO A 273 31.86 16.80 12.32
N THR A 274 32.35 15.83 11.55
CA THR A 274 33.06 16.12 10.29
C THR A 274 32.09 16.58 9.21
N ALA A 275 32.64 17.21 8.16
CA ALA A 275 31.88 17.47 6.94
C ALA A 275 31.26 16.15 6.41
N PRO A 276 29.96 16.13 6.06
CA PRO A 276 29.32 14.93 5.56
C PRO A 276 29.95 14.44 4.25
N GLN A 277 30.26 13.15 4.17
CA GLN A 277 30.57 12.48 2.92
C GLN A 277 29.29 11.88 2.36
N CYS A 278 28.93 12.20 1.11
CA CYS A 278 27.65 11.83 0.54
C CYS A 278 27.78 10.96 -0.72
N TYR A 279 26.85 10.02 -0.85
CA TYR A 279 26.59 9.21 -2.02
C TYR A 279 25.18 9.50 -2.53
N ASP A 280 25.12 10.01 -3.74
CA ASP A 280 23.86 10.28 -4.44
C ASP A 280 23.39 9.02 -5.16
N PHE A 281 22.11 8.69 -5.01
CA PHE A 281 21.48 7.59 -5.73
C PHE A 281 20.23 8.06 -6.44
N THR A 282 19.97 7.50 -7.62
CA THR A 282 18.70 7.72 -8.31
C THR A 282 17.58 7.05 -7.54
N TRP A 283 16.50 7.77 -7.31
CA TRP A 283 15.32 7.22 -6.67
C TRP A 283 14.09 7.35 -7.58
N PRO A 284 13.34 6.26 -7.82
CA PRO A 284 12.34 6.21 -8.90
C PRO A 284 10.99 6.81 -8.46
N THR A 285 11.03 8.02 -7.88
CA THR A 285 9.85 8.85 -7.63
C THR A 285 10.07 10.29 -8.10
N PRO A 286 9.06 10.93 -8.73
CA PRO A 286 9.21 12.31 -9.19
C PRO A 286 9.51 13.33 -8.07
N GLN A 287 9.09 13.02 -6.83
CA GLN A 287 9.28 13.89 -5.68
C GLN A 287 10.72 13.85 -5.14
N ILE A 288 11.42 12.74 -5.35
CA ILE A 288 12.78 12.51 -4.89
C ILE A 288 13.57 11.95 -6.07
N PRO A 289 13.88 12.75 -7.10
CA PRO A 289 14.59 12.25 -8.28
C PRO A 289 16.00 11.74 -7.92
N VAL A 290 16.60 12.33 -6.88
CA VAL A 290 17.89 11.95 -6.30
C VAL A 290 17.72 11.88 -4.79
N GLY A 291 18.11 10.77 -4.20
CA GLY A 291 18.27 10.62 -2.76
C GLY A 291 19.74 10.72 -2.38
N HIS A 292 19.99 11.08 -1.12
CA HIS A 292 21.33 11.31 -0.58
C HIS A 292 21.56 10.40 0.62
N ALA A 293 22.61 9.58 0.57
CA ALA A 293 23.10 8.86 1.73
C ALA A 293 24.40 9.51 2.18
N CYS A 294 24.45 10.04 3.40
CA CYS A 294 25.60 10.76 3.91
C CYS A 294 26.10 10.18 5.22
N LEU A 295 27.40 10.28 5.45
CA LEU A 295 28.05 9.88 6.69
C LEU A 295 28.76 11.08 7.30
N THR A 296 28.61 11.27 8.60
CA THR A 296 29.49 12.14 9.39
C THR A 296 30.10 11.32 10.52
N THR A 297 31.36 11.60 10.82
CA THR A 297 32.06 11.03 11.97
C THR A 297 31.99 12.01 13.13
N LEU A 298 31.79 11.50 14.34
CA LEU A 298 31.68 12.27 15.56
C LEU A 298 32.87 11.99 16.47
N THR A 299 33.45 13.04 17.01
CA THR A 299 34.41 12.95 18.11
C THR A 299 33.79 13.58 19.34
N TRP A 300 33.64 12.79 20.41
CA TRP A 300 33.02 13.25 21.64
C TRP A 300 34.07 13.88 22.55
N ASP A 301 33.88 15.15 22.87
CA ASP A 301 34.60 15.77 23.96
C ASP A 301 34.24 15.08 25.29
N ASN A 302 35.28 14.80 26.09
CA ASN A 302 35.13 14.19 27.42
C ASN A 302 34.54 15.18 28.43
#